data_AF-A0A6L7QKM5-F1
#
_entry.id   AF-A0A6L7QKM5-F1
#
_cell.length_a   1.000
_cell.length_b   1.000
_cell.length_c   1.000
_cell.angle_alpha   90.00
_cell.angle_beta   90.00
_cell.angle_gamma   90.00
#
_symmetry.space_group_name_H-M   'P 1'
#
loop_
_entity.id
_entity.type
_entity.pdbx_description
1 polymer ?
#
loop_
_entity_poly.entity_id
_entity_poly.type
_entity_poly.pdbx_seq_one_letter_code
_entity_poly.pdbx_strand_id
1 'polypeptide(L)'
;MGWKDFGLLRDVYSVDAHFAGPQAIAAFDQAGGTHYQGKKVPTEVGGSHWHYGVLLGDIMSRSYDYDSALSAITLGALSDMGYTVDFSEADPYELPPLGAAKPVADAIPFCKVEMHPPVYVDD
;
A
#
# COMPACT_ATOMS: atom_id res chain seq x y z
N MET A 1 16.39 -1.37 -9.51
CA MET A 1 16.25 -2.04 -8.21
C MET A 1 14.85 -1.79 -7.68
N GLY A 2 14.22 -2.79 -7.09
CA GLY A 2 12.93 -2.66 -6.39
C GLY A 2 13.01 -3.12 -4.93
N TRP A 3 11.95 -2.96 -4.14
CA TRP A 3 11.94 -3.31 -2.70
C TRP A 3 12.35 -4.76 -2.39
N LYS A 4 12.15 -5.69 -3.34
CA LYS A 4 12.58 -7.09 -3.21
C LYS A 4 14.09 -7.23 -3.09
N ASP A 5 14.85 -6.35 -3.74
CA ASP A 5 16.32 -6.41 -3.79
C ASP A 5 16.95 -6.02 -2.45
N PHE A 6 16.20 -5.34 -1.58
CA PHE A 6 16.64 -4.90 -0.25
C PHE A 6 16.19 -5.83 0.90
N GLY A 7 15.42 -6.90 0.61
CA GLY A 7 14.92 -7.80 1.65
C GLY A 7 13.90 -7.16 2.61
N LEU A 8 13.33 -6.02 2.21
CA LEU A 8 12.38 -5.25 3.00
C LEU A 8 10.94 -5.72 2.81
N LEU A 9 10.65 -6.47 1.75
CA LEU A 9 9.34 -7.06 1.53
C LEU A 9 9.20 -8.43 2.19
N ARG A 10 8.03 -8.65 2.81
CA ARG A 10 7.64 -9.89 3.49
C ARG A 10 6.33 -10.40 2.94
N ASP A 11 6.15 -11.72 2.97
CA ASP A 11 4.89 -12.38 2.61
C ASP A 11 4.36 -11.99 1.22
N VAL A 12 5.25 -11.70 0.26
CA VAL A 12 4.94 -11.04 -1.03
C VAL A 12 3.90 -11.72 -1.91
N TYR A 13 3.59 -12.99 -1.65
CA TYR A 13 2.56 -13.76 -2.39
C TYR A 13 1.31 -14.03 -1.53
N SER A 14 1.16 -13.34 -0.40
CA SER A 14 0.04 -13.43 0.54
C SER A 14 -0.71 -12.11 0.60
N VAL A 15 -1.95 -12.16 1.10
CA VAL A 15 -2.74 -10.98 1.48
C VAL A 15 -2.14 -10.21 2.66
N ASP A 16 -1.24 -10.84 3.43
CA ASP A 16 -0.49 -10.19 4.51
C ASP A 16 0.87 -9.61 4.04
N ALA A 17 1.06 -9.44 2.72
CA ALA A 17 2.25 -8.83 2.16
C ALA A 17 2.48 -7.42 2.73
N HIS A 18 3.72 -7.13 3.13
CA HIS A 18 4.05 -5.85 3.77
C HIS A 18 5.50 -5.45 3.58
N PHE A 19 5.76 -4.16 3.73
CA PHE A 19 7.09 -3.57 3.77
C PHE A 19 7.55 -3.45 5.23
N ALA A 20 8.65 -4.12 5.56
CA ALA A 20 9.20 -4.27 6.91
C ALA A 20 10.38 -3.32 7.19
N GLY A 21 10.38 -2.14 6.55
CA GLY A 21 11.38 -1.11 6.80
C GLY A 21 11.06 -0.28 8.05
N PRO A 22 12.02 -0.07 8.97
CA PRO A 22 11.75 0.56 10.26
C PRO A 22 11.32 2.03 10.15
N GLN A 23 11.85 2.81 9.19
CA GLN A 23 11.44 4.20 9.02
C GLN A 23 10.02 4.31 8.48
N ALA A 24 9.69 3.50 7.47
CA ALA A 24 8.33 3.44 6.93
C ALA A 24 7.30 3.00 8.00
N ILE A 25 7.65 2.04 8.85
CA ILE A 25 6.78 1.59 9.96
C ILE A 25 6.56 2.71 10.97
N ALA A 26 7.60 3.44 11.36
CA ALA A 26 7.47 4.55 12.30
C ALA A 26 6.56 5.66 11.75
N ALA A 27 6.73 6.02 10.48
CA ALA A 27 5.88 6.99 9.79
C ALA A 27 4.42 6.50 9.67
N PHE A 28 4.22 5.20 9.41
CA PHE A 28 2.88 4.61 9.35
C PHE A 28 2.16 4.70 10.69
N ASP A 29 2.85 4.45 11.79
CA ASP A 29 2.28 4.61 13.13
C ASP A 29 1.96 6.08 13.44
N GLN A 30 2.85 7.02 13.06
CA GLN A 30 2.60 8.46 13.20
C GLN A 30 1.41 8.95 12.39
N ALA A 31 1.15 8.36 11.22
CA ALA A 31 -0.02 8.66 10.38
C ALA A 31 -1.34 8.07 10.93
N GLY A 32 -1.36 7.57 12.17
CA GLY A 32 -2.56 6.98 12.80
C GLY A 32 -2.59 5.45 12.77
N GLY A 33 -1.52 4.82 12.29
CA GLY A 33 -1.43 3.37 12.11
C GLY A 33 -1.22 2.59 13.40
N THR A 34 -0.97 3.22 14.55
CA THR A 34 -0.61 2.56 15.83
C THR A 34 -1.53 1.38 16.18
N HIS A 35 -2.84 1.52 15.99
CA HIS A 35 -3.85 0.51 16.28
C HIS A 35 -4.18 -0.43 15.11
N TYR A 36 -3.48 -0.31 13.99
CA TYR A 36 -3.67 -1.16 12.82
C TYR A 36 -3.52 -2.65 13.19
N GLN A 37 -4.57 -3.42 12.95
CA GLN A 37 -4.60 -4.85 13.24
C GLN A 37 -4.01 -5.63 12.07
N GLY A 38 -2.69 -5.80 12.04
CA GLY A 38 -2.02 -6.52 10.96
C GLY A 38 -0.53 -6.23 10.89
N LYS A 39 0.07 -6.58 9.75
CA LYS A 39 1.44 -6.19 9.43
C LYS A 39 1.44 -4.75 8.93
N LYS A 40 2.27 -3.90 9.54
CA LYS A 40 2.37 -2.47 9.23
C LYS A 40 2.88 -2.25 7.81
N VAL A 41 2.52 -1.13 7.20
CA VAL A 41 2.86 -0.79 5.80
C VAL A 41 2.47 -1.93 4.83
N PRO A 42 1.19 -2.34 4.81
CA PRO A 42 0.73 -3.39 3.92
C PRO A 42 0.93 -2.98 2.45
N THR A 43 1.31 -3.96 1.62
CA THR A 43 1.46 -3.78 0.17
C THR A 43 0.37 -4.53 -0.57
N GLU A 44 0.20 -4.24 -1.86
CA GLU A 44 -0.50 -5.18 -2.73
C GLU A 44 0.26 -6.51 -2.82
N VAL A 45 -0.45 -7.57 -3.20
CA VAL A 45 0.19 -8.85 -3.55
C VAL A 45 1.20 -8.60 -4.66
N GLY A 46 2.40 -9.13 -4.51
CA GLY A 46 3.54 -8.88 -5.40
C GLY A 46 4.49 -7.78 -4.92
N GLY A 47 4.03 -6.89 -4.03
CA GLY A 47 4.85 -5.91 -3.32
C GLY A 47 5.33 -4.73 -4.16
N SER A 48 4.60 -4.33 -5.21
CA SER A 48 5.00 -3.20 -6.06
C SER A 48 4.39 -1.86 -5.64
N HIS A 49 3.26 -1.90 -4.93
CA HIS A 49 2.52 -0.72 -4.48
C HIS A 49 2.08 -0.91 -3.03
N TRP A 50 1.75 0.19 -2.37
CA TRP A 50 1.02 0.17 -1.11
C TRP A 50 -0.36 -0.45 -1.28
N HIS A 51 -0.84 -1.12 -0.25
CA HIS A 51 -2.18 -1.67 -0.24
C HIS A 51 -3.19 -0.53 -0.37
N TYR A 52 -3.86 -0.46 -1.52
CA TYR A 52 -4.72 0.66 -1.93
C TYR A 52 -5.75 1.06 -0.87
N GLY A 53 -6.42 0.08 -0.25
CA GLY A 53 -7.46 0.36 0.76
C GLY A 53 -6.93 0.85 2.12
N VAL A 54 -5.62 0.76 2.38
CA VAL A 54 -5.02 1.17 3.66
C VAL A 54 -4.27 2.48 3.52
N LEU A 55 -3.48 2.63 2.45
CA LEU A 55 -2.68 3.83 2.18
C LEU A 55 -3.26 4.65 1.03
N LEU A 56 -4.59 4.74 0.94
CA LEU A 56 -5.27 5.53 -0.08
C LEU A 56 -4.77 6.98 -0.04
N GLY A 57 -4.52 7.57 -1.21
CA GLY A 57 -4.08 8.95 -1.35
C GLY A 57 -2.56 9.15 -1.25
N ASP A 58 -1.78 8.12 -0.96
CA ASP A 58 -0.32 8.17 -1.13
C ASP A 58 0.07 7.88 -2.59
N ILE A 59 1.13 8.53 -3.12
CA ILE A 59 1.61 8.34 -4.50
C ILE A 59 1.96 6.89 -4.87
N MET A 60 2.33 6.06 -3.89
CA MET A 60 2.70 4.66 -4.08
C MET A 60 1.50 3.72 -3.86
N SER A 61 0.32 4.25 -3.53
CA SER A 61 -0.95 3.53 -3.69
C SER A 61 -1.35 3.51 -5.16
N ARG A 62 -2.10 2.50 -5.62
CA ARG A 62 -2.59 2.39 -7.00
C ARG A 62 -3.69 3.42 -7.33
N SER A 63 -3.55 4.66 -6.88
CA SER A 63 -4.49 5.74 -7.12
C SER A 63 -4.18 6.46 -8.42
N TYR A 64 -5.20 6.71 -9.24
CA TYR A 64 -5.14 7.57 -10.42
C TYR A 64 -5.56 9.00 -10.07
N ASP A 65 -5.16 9.48 -8.89
CA ASP A 65 -5.56 10.79 -8.40
C ASP A 65 -4.42 11.80 -8.51
N TYR A 66 -4.71 12.96 -9.07
CA TYR A 66 -3.71 14.00 -9.36
C TYR A 66 -3.18 14.66 -8.06
N ASP A 67 -3.90 14.53 -6.96
CA ASP A 67 -3.58 15.11 -5.65
C ASP A 67 -3.03 14.07 -4.65
N SER A 68 -2.35 13.04 -5.14
CA SER A 68 -1.73 12.03 -4.27
C SER A 68 -0.52 12.61 -3.52
N ALA A 69 -0.45 12.36 -2.21
CA ALA A 69 0.58 12.89 -1.31
C ALA A 69 1.88 12.07 -1.37
N LEU A 70 3.03 12.74 -1.44
CA LEU A 70 4.32 12.14 -1.09
C LEU A 70 4.43 12.05 0.43
N SER A 71 3.86 11.00 1.03
CA SER A 71 3.84 10.89 2.49
C SER A 71 5.21 10.59 3.10
N ALA A 72 5.32 10.85 4.40
CA ALA A 72 6.45 10.41 5.21
C ALA A 72 6.63 8.87 5.21
N ILE A 73 5.59 8.09 4.92
CA ILE A 73 5.69 6.63 4.79
C ILE A 73 6.52 6.28 3.55
N THR A 74 6.24 6.93 2.42
CA THR A 74 6.99 6.74 1.17
C THR A 74 8.42 7.25 1.28
N LEU A 75 8.64 8.41 1.91
CA LEU A 75 10.01 8.88 2.21
C LEU A 75 10.75 7.94 3.17
N GLY A 76 10.06 7.39 4.17
CA GLY A 76 10.59 6.37 5.07
C GLY A 76 11.04 5.13 4.31
N ALA A 77 10.25 4.64 3.37
CA ALA A 77 10.61 3.49 2.53
C ALA A 77 11.83 3.77 1.64
N LEU A 78 11.96 4.99 1.10
CA LEU A 78 13.16 5.42 0.39
C LEU A 78 14.38 5.47 1.32
N SER A 79 14.23 5.99 2.55
CA SER A 79 15.30 6.00 3.56
C SER A 79 15.74 4.57 3.92
N ASP A 80 14.80 3.66 4.11
CA ASP A 80 15.05 2.25 4.41
C ASP A 80 15.81 1.52 3.28
N MET A 81 15.67 1.99 2.03
CA MET A 81 16.48 1.53 0.89
C MET A 81 17.87 2.17 0.79
N GLY A 82 18.20 3.11 1.69
CA GLY A 82 19.50 3.80 1.73
C GLY A 82 19.55 5.11 0.96
N TYR A 83 18.42 5.68 0.54
CA TYR A 83 18.39 7.04 0.02
C TYR A 83 18.51 8.06 1.15
N THR A 84 19.24 9.14 0.91
CA THR A 84 19.15 10.34 1.75
C THR A 84 17.85 11.05 1.40
N VAL A 85 16.97 11.21 2.39
CA VAL A 85 15.67 11.87 2.25
C VAL A 85 15.56 13.02 3.23
N ASP A 86 14.79 14.05 2.86
CA ASP A 86 14.40 15.10 3.77
C ASP A 86 12.92 14.91 4.15
N PHE A 87 12.67 14.54 5.41
CA PHE A 87 11.31 14.32 5.89
C PHE A 87 10.50 15.61 6.05
N SER A 88 11.12 16.81 6.04
CA SER A 88 10.34 18.06 6.07
C SER A 88 9.63 18.36 4.76
N GLU A 89 10.02 17.69 3.68
CA GLU A 89 9.38 17.79 2.36
C GLU A 89 8.24 16.77 2.17
N ALA A 90 7.87 16.02 3.22
CA ALA A 90 6.71 15.15 3.17
C ALA A 90 5.42 15.97 3.08
N ASP A 91 4.53 15.58 2.17
CA ASP A 91 3.18 16.12 2.16
C ASP A 91 2.42 15.66 3.43
N PRO A 92 1.54 16.51 3.99
CA PRO A 92 0.65 16.11 5.08
C PRO A 92 -0.17 14.88 4.69
N TYR A 93 -0.10 13.84 5.50
CA TYR A 93 -0.78 12.58 5.24
C TYR A 93 -1.20 11.90 6.54
N GLU A 94 -2.46 11.47 6.60
CA GLU A 94 -3.01 10.63 7.66
C GLU A 94 -3.65 9.40 7.02
N LEU A 95 -3.59 8.25 7.69
CA LEU A 95 -4.28 7.06 7.22
C LEU A 95 -5.79 7.31 7.18
N PRO A 96 -6.48 6.93 6.10
CA PRO A 96 -7.93 6.99 6.05
C PRO A 96 -8.57 6.22 7.22
N PRO A 97 -9.71 6.66 7.77
CA PRO A 97 -10.36 5.99 8.90
C PRO A 97 -10.66 4.50 8.68
N LEU A 98 -10.88 4.08 7.43
CA LEU A 98 -11.09 2.68 7.04
C LEU A 98 -9.80 1.86 6.98
N GLY A 99 -8.63 2.50 6.92
CA GLY A 99 -7.31 1.87 6.91
C GLY A 99 -6.74 1.59 8.31
N ALA A 100 -7.31 2.16 9.38
CA ALA A 100 -6.90 1.90 10.77
C ALA A 100 -7.49 0.59 11.35
N ALA A 101 -8.53 0.05 10.73
CA ALA A 101 -9.03 -1.30 10.97
C ALA A 101 -8.60 -2.20 9.81
N LYS A 102 -8.18 -3.43 10.10
CA LYS A 102 -7.91 -4.43 9.05
C LYS A 102 -9.12 -4.48 8.10
N PRO A 103 -8.95 -4.52 6.77
CA PRO A 103 -10.00 -5.08 5.94
C PRO A 103 -10.22 -6.50 6.47
N VAL A 104 -11.39 -6.75 7.05
CA VAL A 104 -11.85 -8.13 7.20
C VAL A 104 -11.80 -8.67 5.79
N ALA A 105 -11.04 -9.75 5.57
CA ALA A 105 -11.23 -10.55 4.37
C ALA A 105 -12.76 -10.78 4.28
N ASP A 106 -13.36 -10.40 3.15
CA ASP A 106 -14.81 -10.49 2.84
C ASP A 106 -15.62 -9.18 2.89
N ALA A 107 -15.15 -8.07 2.29
CA ALA A 107 -16.06 -6.98 1.88
C ALA A 107 -15.54 -6.08 0.74
N ILE A 108 -15.09 -6.65 -0.36
CA ILE A 108 -15.36 -6.03 -1.65
C ILE A 108 -16.31 -7.00 -2.37
N PRO A 109 -17.61 -6.68 -2.52
CA PRO A 109 -18.39 -7.32 -3.55
C PRO A 109 -17.88 -6.71 -4.85
N PHE A 110 -16.77 -7.21 -5.37
CA PHE A 110 -16.63 -7.21 -6.80
C PHE A 110 -17.83 -8.01 -7.25
N CYS A 111 -18.85 -7.33 -7.79
CA CYS A 111 -19.87 -7.97 -8.58
C CYS A 111 -19.17 -9.07 -9.34
N LYS A 112 -19.62 -10.31 -9.16
CA LYS A 112 -19.32 -11.37 -10.11
C LYS A 112 -19.85 -10.84 -11.43
N VAL A 113 -19.00 -10.18 -12.21
CA VAL A 113 -19.16 -10.18 -13.65
C VAL A 113 -18.78 -11.60 -14.00
N GLU A 114 -19.77 -12.47 -14.05
CA GLU A 114 -19.60 -13.74 -14.74
C GLU A 114 -19.14 -13.37 -16.14
N MET A 115 -17.86 -13.59 -16.43
CA MET A 115 -17.36 -13.51 -17.79
C MET A 115 -18.10 -14.58 -18.56
N HIS A 116 -19.18 -14.19 -19.25
CA HIS A 116 -19.70 -15.01 -20.32
C HIS A 116 -18.60 -15.11 -21.37
N PRO A 117 -18.27 -16.33 -21.84
CA PRO A 117 -17.32 -16.47 -22.93
C PRO A 117 -17.83 -15.66 -24.13
N PRO A 118 -16.95 -15.02 -24.91
CA PRO A 118 -17.37 -14.30 -26.10
C PRO A 118 -18.09 -15.28 -27.04
N VAL A 119 -19.35 -14.99 -27.34
CA VAL A 119 -20.06 -15.67 -28.42
C VAL A 119 -19.48 -15.10 -29.72
N TYR A 120 -18.64 -15.88 -30.39
CA TYR A 120 -18.30 -15.58 -31.77
C TYR A 120 -19.55 -15.85 -32.62
N VAL A 121 -20.03 -14.80 -33.28
CA VAL A 121 -21.04 -14.95 -34.33
C VAL A 121 -20.24 -15.32 -35.57
N ASP A 122 -20.41 -16.55 -36.06
CA ASP A 122 -19.94 -16.89 -37.40
C ASP A 122 -20.81 -16.13 -38.41
N ASP A 123 -20.17 -15.33 -39.28
CA ASP A 123 -20.82 -14.58 -40.37
C ASP A 123 -21.42 -15.51 -41.44
#